data_AF-A0A076KTU2-F1
#
_entry.id   AF-A0A076KTU2-F1
#
_cell.length_a   1.000
_cell.length_b   1.000
_cell.length_c   1.000
_cell.angle_alpha   90.00
_cell.angle_beta   90.00
_cell.angle_gamma   90.00
#
_symmetry.space_group_name_H-M   'P 1'
#
loop_
_entity.id
_entity.type
_entity.pdbx_description
1 polymer ?
#
loop_
_entity_poly.entity_id
_entity_poly.type
_entity_poly.pdbx_seq_one_letter_code
_entity_poly.pdbx_strand_id
1 'polypeptide(L)'
;MDPLSEEARNGPDDEYLGDGIPPNKEYNGPPGMEPDGVIESNWEQVVDNFDDMNLREELLRGIYAYGFEKPSAIQQRAIMPCIQGFDSIAQAQSGTGKTATFSIAILQKIDTTLRECQALILAPTRELAQQIQKVVIALGDYLNALCHACIGGTNVREDIRKLELGVHVVVGTPGRVYDMISRKALRTDHIRIFVLDEADEMLSRGFKDQIYDVFTKCLLVFK
;
A
#
# COMPACT_ATOMS: atom_id res chain seq x y z
N MET A 1 64.26 8.42 -41.64
CA MET A 1 63.09 8.32 -40.75
C MET A 1 63.48 9.07 -39.49
N ASP A 2 62.97 10.28 -39.37
CA ASP A 2 62.84 11.04 -38.12
C ASP A 2 61.78 12.11 -38.41
N PRO A 3 60.83 12.33 -37.49
CA PRO A 3 60.82 13.64 -36.88
C PRO A 3 60.40 13.65 -35.41
N LEU A 4 61.17 14.36 -34.59
CA LEU A 4 60.68 15.14 -33.46
C LEU A 4 60.61 16.61 -33.91
N SER A 5 59.48 17.28 -33.68
CA SER A 5 59.46 18.71 -33.34
C SER A 5 58.11 19.08 -32.74
N GLU A 6 58.24 19.74 -31.60
CA GLU A 6 57.25 20.23 -30.66
C GLU A 6 56.83 21.66 -31.05
N GLU A 7 55.66 22.10 -30.56
CA GLU A 7 55.29 23.47 -30.12
C GLU A 7 53.98 24.08 -30.68
N ALA A 8 52.96 23.98 -29.82
CA ALA A 8 52.12 25.05 -29.26
C ALA A 8 51.63 26.24 -30.12
N ARG A 9 50.30 26.38 -30.19
CA ARG A 9 49.60 27.67 -30.08
C ARG A 9 48.34 27.53 -29.23
N ASN A 10 48.33 28.25 -28.11
CA ASN A 10 47.17 28.48 -27.25
C ASN A 10 46.18 29.46 -27.89
N GLY A 11 44.88 29.20 -27.69
CA GLY A 11 43.75 30.13 -27.82
C GLY A 11 42.70 29.79 -26.75
N PRO A 12 41.90 30.77 -26.28
CA PRO A 12 41.47 30.85 -24.87
C PRO A 12 40.10 30.22 -24.56
N ASP A 13 39.97 29.82 -23.30
CA ASP A 13 38.80 29.76 -22.40
C ASP A 13 37.40 29.79 -23.03
N ASP A 14 36.67 28.67 -22.93
CA ASP A 14 35.25 28.66 -22.57
C ASP A 14 34.75 27.23 -22.24
N GLU A 15 33.79 27.19 -21.32
CA GLU A 15 32.93 26.07 -20.89
C GLU A 15 33.43 25.11 -19.79
N TYR A 16 33.24 25.60 -18.55
CA TYR A 16 32.81 24.76 -17.43
C TYR A 16 31.47 24.08 -17.79
N LEU A 17 31.42 22.75 -17.79
CA LEU A 17 30.25 21.92 -17.46
C LEU A 17 30.68 20.45 -17.43
N GLY A 18 30.56 19.79 -16.28
CA GLY A 18 30.86 18.36 -16.15
C GLY A 18 30.88 17.89 -14.71
N ASP A 19 29.70 17.87 -14.06
CA ASP A 19 29.52 17.15 -12.81
C ASP A 19 29.80 15.66 -13.03
N GLY A 20 30.79 15.15 -12.30
CA GLY A 20 31.20 13.74 -12.36
C GLY A 20 30.12 12.82 -11.77
N ILE A 21 29.49 12.03 -12.63
CA ILE A 21 28.67 10.87 -12.24
C ILE A 21 29.63 9.76 -11.78
N PRO A 22 29.56 9.26 -10.52
CA PRO A 22 30.37 8.12 -10.11
C PRO A 22 29.89 6.84 -10.82
N PRO A 23 30.78 5.87 -11.12
CA PRO A 23 30.43 4.70 -11.89
C PRO A 23 29.49 3.76 -11.13
N ASN A 24 28.53 3.24 -11.90
CA ASN A 24 27.46 2.32 -11.59
C ASN A 24 27.81 1.25 -10.52
N LYS A 25 27.09 1.22 -9.39
CA LYS A 25 27.04 0.03 -8.52
C LYS A 25 26.06 -0.95 -9.15
N GLU A 26 26.54 -2.12 -9.57
CA GLU A 26 25.67 -3.20 -10.07
C GLU A 26 24.57 -3.52 -9.04
N TYR A 27 23.33 -3.35 -9.46
CA TYR A 27 22.14 -3.65 -8.67
C TYR A 27 21.92 -5.16 -8.60
N ASN A 28 22.00 -5.73 -7.39
CA ASN A 28 21.83 -7.18 -7.13
C ASN A 28 20.43 -7.56 -6.61
N GLY A 29 19.43 -6.69 -6.77
CA GLY A 29 18.08 -6.99 -6.31
C GLY A 29 17.20 -7.61 -7.39
N PRO A 30 15.95 -7.98 -7.05
CA PRO A 30 15.07 -8.74 -7.94
C PRO A 30 14.75 -7.97 -9.23
N PRO A 31 14.52 -8.68 -10.36
CA PRO A 31 14.18 -8.08 -11.65
C PRO A 31 12.98 -7.12 -11.54
N GLY A 32 13.10 -5.91 -12.09
CA GLY A 32 12.04 -4.88 -12.07
C GLY A 32 12.12 -3.89 -10.89
N MET A 33 13.18 -3.93 -10.09
CA MET A 33 13.46 -2.98 -9.01
C MET A 33 14.77 -2.21 -9.24
N GLU A 34 15.11 -1.92 -10.51
CA GLU A 34 16.29 -1.11 -10.81
C GLU A 34 16.16 0.29 -10.17
N PRO A 35 17.24 0.84 -9.58
CA PRO A 35 17.22 2.14 -8.91
C PRO A 35 16.82 3.31 -9.85
N ASP A 36 16.94 3.10 -11.17
CA ASP A 36 16.64 4.08 -12.21
C ASP A 36 15.24 3.97 -12.81
N GLY A 37 14.36 3.12 -12.26
CA GLY A 37 12.94 3.23 -12.54
C GLY A 37 12.46 4.59 -12.01
N VAL A 38 12.21 5.56 -12.90
CA VAL A 38 11.77 6.90 -12.50
C VAL A 38 10.47 6.79 -11.70
N ILE A 39 10.57 6.90 -10.38
CA ILE A 39 9.40 7.00 -9.51
C ILE A 39 8.97 8.46 -9.52
N GLU A 40 7.96 8.76 -10.33
CA GLU A 40 7.29 10.05 -10.28
C GLU A 40 6.40 10.11 -9.03
N SER A 41 6.65 11.08 -8.17
CA SER A 41 5.84 11.32 -6.98
C SER A 41 5.77 12.81 -6.69
N ASN A 42 4.59 13.26 -6.26
CA ASN A 42 4.41 14.59 -5.66
C ASN A 42 4.68 14.59 -4.14
N TRP A 43 5.21 13.49 -3.61
CA TRP A 43 5.61 13.33 -2.22
C TRP A 43 7.12 13.25 -2.11
N GLU A 44 7.72 14.16 -1.33
CA GLU A 44 9.18 14.32 -1.27
C GLU A 44 9.86 13.39 -0.26
N GLN A 45 9.16 13.00 0.82
CA GLN A 45 9.77 12.21 1.88
C GLN A 45 9.95 10.74 1.44
N VAL A 46 11.19 10.27 1.52
CA VAL A 46 11.57 8.86 1.35
C VAL A 46 12.14 8.37 2.68
N VAL A 47 11.68 7.21 3.15
CA VAL A 47 12.15 6.61 4.42
C VAL A 47 12.72 5.22 4.16
N ASP A 48 14.03 5.07 4.37
CA ASP A 48 14.80 3.88 3.96
C ASP A 48 14.70 2.68 4.92
N ASN A 49 14.14 2.89 6.12
CA ASN A 49 13.96 1.84 7.12
C ASN A 49 12.60 1.97 7.85
N PHE A 50 12.01 0.85 8.25
CA PHE A 50 10.75 0.84 9.02
C PHE A 50 10.91 1.47 10.41
N ASP A 51 12.09 1.34 11.03
CA ASP A 51 12.40 1.97 12.32
C ASP A 51 12.23 3.50 12.28
N ASP A 52 12.54 4.11 11.12
CA ASP A 52 12.50 5.56 10.92
C ASP A 52 11.09 6.09 10.59
N MET A 53 10.09 5.20 10.47
CA MET A 53 8.70 5.55 10.16
C MET A 53 7.86 5.85 11.41
N ASN A 54 8.44 5.77 12.62
CA ASN A 54 7.75 6.00 13.89
C ASN A 54 6.49 5.12 14.06
N LEU A 55 6.62 3.84 13.72
CA LEU A 55 5.55 2.85 13.83
C LEU A 55 5.40 2.37 15.28
N ARG A 56 4.22 1.85 15.62
CA ARG A 56 4.03 1.16 16.91
C ARG A 56 4.98 -0.04 17.02
N GLU A 57 5.55 -0.26 18.21
CA GLU A 57 6.51 -1.34 18.44
C GLU A 57 5.94 -2.72 18.08
N GLU A 58 4.65 -2.95 18.39
CA GLU A 58 3.96 -4.20 18.07
C GLU A 58 3.79 -4.39 16.56
N LEU A 59 3.50 -3.30 15.84
CA LEU A 59 3.40 -3.34 14.38
C LEU A 59 4.77 -3.61 13.75
N LEU A 60 5.80 -2.92 14.22
CA LEU A 60 7.17 -3.08 13.75
C LEU A 60 7.64 -4.53 13.96
N ARG A 61 7.33 -5.12 15.11
CA ARG A 61 7.57 -6.53 15.38
C ARG A 61 6.84 -7.46 14.40
N GLY A 62 5.58 -7.14 14.05
CA GLY A 62 4.82 -7.87 13.03
C GLY A 62 5.45 -7.79 11.65
N ILE A 63 5.95 -6.62 11.25
CA ILE A 63 6.65 -6.39 9.97
C ILE A 63 7.89 -7.29 9.87
N TYR A 64 8.76 -7.28 10.89
CA TYR A 64 9.95 -8.12 10.88
C TYR A 64 9.64 -9.62 10.98
N ALA A 65 8.63 -10.01 11.79
CA ALA A 65 8.21 -11.41 11.90
C ALA A 65 7.63 -11.96 10.59
N TYR A 66 7.01 -11.10 9.77
CA TYR A 66 6.54 -11.46 8.44
C TYR A 66 7.69 -11.72 7.45
N GLY A 67 8.89 -11.21 7.75
CA GLY A 67 10.09 -11.38 6.94
C GLY A 67 10.50 -10.14 6.13
N PHE A 68 9.93 -8.96 6.42
CA PHE A 68 10.42 -7.72 5.82
C PHE A 68 11.64 -7.21 6.58
N GLU A 69 12.76 -7.03 5.88
CA GLU A 69 13.98 -6.45 6.46
C GLU A 69 14.08 -4.94 6.19
N LYS A 70 13.75 -4.52 4.96
CA LYS A 70 13.76 -3.12 4.51
C LYS A 70 12.53 -2.82 3.65
N PRO A 71 12.03 -1.57 3.67
CA PRO A 71 10.94 -1.17 2.81
C PRO A 71 11.35 -1.20 1.33
N SER A 72 10.48 -1.74 0.48
CA SER A 72 10.61 -1.63 -0.98
C SER A 72 10.43 -0.17 -1.45
N ALA A 73 10.81 0.13 -2.68
CA ALA A 73 10.78 1.51 -3.20
C ALA A 73 9.39 2.18 -3.10
N ILE A 74 8.30 1.41 -3.27
CA ILE A 74 6.93 1.90 -3.08
C ILE A 74 6.59 2.09 -1.59
N GLN A 75 7.06 1.20 -0.72
CA GLN A 75 6.84 1.30 0.74
C GLN A 75 7.54 2.52 1.34
N GLN A 76 8.79 2.79 0.91
CA GLN A 76 9.58 3.94 1.34
C GLN A 76 8.88 5.29 1.13
N ARG A 77 8.03 5.38 0.11
CA ARG A 77 7.34 6.61 -0.32
C ARG A 77 5.87 6.66 0.10
N ALA A 78 5.18 5.51 0.09
CA ALA A 78 3.73 5.49 0.24
C ALA A 78 3.23 5.20 1.66
N ILE A 79 4.04 4.60 2.55
CA ILE A 79 3.60 4.29 3.94
C ILE A 79 3.31 5.59 4.72
N MET A 80 4.25 6.53 4.74
CA MET A 80 4.13 7.77 5.51
C MET A 80 2.94 8.66 5.10
N PRO A 81 2.71 8.98 3.81
CA PRO A 81 1.55 9.78 3.44
C PRO A 81 0.22 9.11 3.81
N CYS A 82 0.12 7.78 3.68
CA CYS A 82 -1.07 7.04 4.11
C CYS A 82 -1.30 7.13 5.63
N ILE A 83 -0.23 7.00 6.45
CA ILE A 83 -0.32 7.17 7.91
C ILE A 83 -0.72 8.60 8.29
N GLN A 84 -0.22 9.59 7.56
CA GLN A 84 -0.54 11.00 7.77
C GLN A 84 -1.96 11.37 7.33
N GLY A 85 -2.66 10.46 6.64
CA GLY A 85 -4.06 10.62 6.25
C GLY A 85 -4.26 11.34 4.91
N PHE A 86 -3.23 11.37 4.05
CA PHE A 86 -3.36 11.87 2.70
C PHE A 86 -4.00 10.83 1.79
N ASP A 87 -4.94 11.27 0.95
CA ASP A 87 -5.44 10.47 -0.16
C ASP A 87 -4.30 10.17 -1.12
N SER A 88 -4.03 8.88 -1.33
CA SER A 88 -2.83 8.41 -2.02
C SER A 88 -3.19 7.51 -3.18
N ILE A 89 -2.61 7.79 -4.36
CA ILE A 89 -2.66 6.92 -5.53
C ILE A 89 -1.27 6.35 -5.76
N ALA A 90 -1.15 5.04 -5.67
CA ALA A 90 0.11 4.33 -5.83
C ALA A 90 0.01 3.33 -7.00
N GLN A 91 0.72 3.60 -8.08
CA GLN A 91 0.81 2.71 -9.22
C GLN A 91 2.14 1.95 -9.18
N ALA A 92 2.07 0.62 -9.09
CA ALA A 92 3.25 -0.24 -9.16
C ALA A 92 2.85 -1.62 -9.68
N GLN A 93 3.82 -2.37 -10.19
CA GLN A 93 3.62 -3.76 -10.63
C GLN A 93 3.23 -4.67 -9.48
N SER A 94 2.62 -5.83 -9.77
CA SER A 94 2.35 -6.85 -8.75
C SER A 94 3.67 -7.36 -8.13
N GLY A 95 3.63 -7.71 -6.84
CA GLY A 95 4.82 -8.15 -6.10
C GLY A 95 5.76 -7.04 -5.61
N THR A 96 5.45 -5.76 -5.85
CA THR A 96 6.28 -4.62 -5.40
C THR A 96 6.08 -4.23 -3.94
N GLY A 97 5.15 -4.87 -3.23
CA GLY A 97 4.90 -4.63 -1.80
C GLY A 97 3.71 -3.71 -1.50
N LYS A 98 2.89 -3.33 -2.50
CA LYS A 98 1.66 -2.50 -2.34
C LYS A 98 0.74 -3.00 -1.22
N THR A 99 0.47 -4.30 -1.17
CA THR A 99 -0.40 -4.90 -0.15
C THR A 99 0.11 -4.64 1.27
N ALA A 100 1.41 -4.82 1.48
CA ALA A 100 2.02 -4.51 2.77
C ALA A 100 2.02 -3.00 3.05
N THR A 101 2.24 -2.15 2.05
CA THR A 101 2.18 -0.68 2.19
C THR A 101 0.88 -0.22 2.85
N PHE A 102 -0.28 -0.53 2.26
CA PHE A 102 -1.55 -0.09 2.82
C PHE A 102 -1.92 -0.87 4.09
N SER A 103 -1.49 -2.13 4.22
CA SER A 103 -1.74 -2.93 5.44
C SER A 103 -1.02 -2.33 6.64
N ILE A 104 0.25 -1.91 6.48
CA ILE A 104 1.02 -1.23 7.52
C ILE A 104 0.35 0.10 7.88
N ALA A 105 -0.06 0.91 6.89
CA ALA A 105 -0.71 2.18 7.16
C ALA A 105 -2.05 2.00 7.90
N ILE A 106 -2.88 1.05 7.49
CA ILE A 106 -4.13 0.69 8.19
C ILE A 106 -3.81 0.26 9.62
N LEU A 107 -2.92 -0.72 9.77
CA LEU A 107 -2.57 -1.28 11.06
C LEU A 107 -1.91 -0.26 11.98
N GLN A 108 -1.27 0.79 11.48
CA GLN A 108 -0.75 1.87 12.31
C GLN A 108 -1.88 2.76 12.87
N LYS A 109 -2.98 2.90 12.13
CA LYS A 109 -4.05 3.87 12.40
C LYS A 109 -5.24 3.31 13.15
N ILE A 110 -5.50 2.01 13.09
CA ILE A 110 -6.63 1.39 13.79
C ILE A 110 -6.40 1.37 15.31
N ASP A 111 -7.50 1.52 16.05
CA ASP A 111 -7.60 1.28 17.48
C ASP A 111 -8.16 -0.13 17.73
N THR A 112 -7.31 -1.04 18.21
CA THR A 112 -7.69 -2.44 18.47
C THR A 112 -8.48 -2.63 19.77
N THR A 113 -8.69 -1.57 20.55
CA THR A 113 -9.59 -1.61 21.72
C THR A 113 -11.05 -1.47 21.33
N LEU A 114 -11.34 -0.93 20.14
CA LEU A 114 -12.68 -0.75 19.60
C LEU A 114 -13.04 -1.90 18.66
N ARG A 115 -14.04 -2.70 19.03
CA ARG A 115 -14.55 -3.80 18.20
C ARG A 115 -15.48 -3.32 17.07
N GLU A 116 -14.99 -2.37 16.29
CA GLU A 116 -15.69 -1.73 15.18
C GLU A 116 -14.80 -1.75 13.93
N CYS A 117 -15.43 -1.87 12.76
CA CYS A 117 -14.71 -1.83 11.49
C CYS A 117 -14.21 -0.42 11.22
N GLN A 118 -12.89 -0.26 11.09
CA GLN A 118 -12.21 1.03 10.94
C GLN A 118 -11.54 1.20 9.58
N ALA A 119 -11.24 0.09 8.90
CA ALA A 119 -10.69 0.09 7.56
C ALA A 119 -11.42 -0.90 6.65
N LEU A 120 -11.65 -0.49 5.41
CA LEU A 120 -12.26 -1.32 4.37
C LEU A 120 -11.34 -1.37 3.15
N ILE A 121 -11.04 -2.58 2.69
CA ILE A 121 -10.23 -2.85 1.50
C ILE A 121 -11.09 -3.60 0.48
N LEU A 122 -11.22 -3.06 -0.73
CA LEU A 122 -11.86 -3.76 -1.85
C LEU A 122 -10.80 -4.37 -2.77
N ALA A 123 -11.07 -5.61 -3.20
CA ALA A 123 -10.26 -6.33 -4.18
C ALA A 123 -11.15 -6.96 -5.28
N PRO A 124 -10.65 -7.10 -6.52
CA PRO A 124 -11.41 -7.61 -7.66
C PRO A 124 -11.81 -9.09 -7.55
N THR A 125 -11.02 -9.89 -6.84
CA THR A 125 -11.19 -11.35 -6.77
C THR A 125 -11.26 -11.86 -5.33
N ARG A 126 -11.82 -13.06 -5.17
CA ARG A 126 -11.95 -13.71 -3.85
C ARG A 126 -10.58 -14.11 -3.33
N GLU A 127 -9.75 -14.60 -4.25
CA GLU A 127 -8.41 -15.10 -4.03
C GLU A 127 -7.51 -13.97 -3.55
N LEU A 128 -7.56 -12.81 -4.21
CA LEU A 128 -6.81 -11.63 -3.80
C LEU A 128 -7.29 -11.10 -2.43
N ALA A 129 -8.61 -11.02 -2.21
CA ALA A 129 -9.13 -10.63 -0.90
C ALA A 129 -8.63 -11.55 0.23
N GLN A 130 -8.58 -12.86 0.01
CA GLN A 130 -8.03 -13.82 0.98
C GLN A 130 -6.52 -13.65 1.18
N GLN A 131 -5.77 -13.33 0.13
CA GLN A 131 -4.33 -13.05 0.23
C GLN A 131 -4.09 -11.79 1.07
N ILE A 132 -4.82 -10.70 0.79
CA ILE A 132 -4.74 -9.46 1.55
C ILE A 132 -5.10 -9.71 3.03
N GLN A 133 -6.17 -10.47 3.31
CA GLN A 133 -6.54 -10.82 4.68
C GLN A 133 -5.38 -11.47 5.44
N LYS A 134 -4.67 -12.42 4.80
CA LYS A 134 -3.52 -13.10 5.41
C LYS A 134 -2.40 -12.13 5.74
N VAL A 135 -2.11 -11.18 4.85
CA VAL A 135 -1.09 -10.14 5.08
C VAL A 135 -1.48 -9.25 6.26
N VAL A 136 -2.71 -8.76 6.30
CA VAL A 136 -3.20 -7.91 7.40
C VAL A 136 -3.13 -8.63 8.74
N ILE A 137 -3.57 -9.90 8.80
CA ILE A 137 -3.52 -10.70 10.03
C ILE A 137 -2.07 -10.92 10.47
N ALA A 138 -1.17 -11.29 9.56
CA ALA A 138 0.20 -11.61 9.92
C ALA A 138 0.99 -10.37 10.39
N LEU A 139 0.81 -9.22 9.73
CA LEU A 139 1.42 -7.97 10.16
C LEU A 139 0.80 -7.43 11.46
N GLY A 140 -0.48 -7.70 11.69
CA GLY A 140 -1.25 -7.22 12.84
C GLY A 140 -1.31 -8.17 14.03
N ASP A 141 -0.59 -9.29 14.00
CA ASP A 141 -0.68 -10.36 14.99
C ASP A 141 -0.37 -9.84 16.41
N TYR A 142 0.76 -9.13 16.56
CA TYR A 142 1.17 -8.54 17.83
C TYR A 142 0.30 -7.36 18.30
N LEU A 143 -0.53 -6.79 17.41
CA LEU A 143 -1.51 -5.76 17.75
C LEU A 143 -2.85 -6.36 18.22
N ASN A 144 -3.03 -7.69 18.09
CA ASN A 144 -4.34 -8.35 18.17
C ASN A 144 -5.35 -7.77 17.18
N ALA A 145 -4.89 -7.38 15.98
CA ALA A 145 -5.76 -6.87 14.94
C ALA A 145 -6.69 -7.99 14.41
N LEU A 146 -7.94 -7.66 14.15
CA LEU A 146 -8.95 -8.60 13.68
C LEU A 146 -9.34 -8.21 12.26
N CYS A 147 -9.19 -9.14 11.33
CA CYS A 147 -9.52 -8.93 9.92
C CYS A 147 -10.42 -10.04 9.39
N HIS A 148 -11.48 -9.65 8.65
CA HIS A 148 -12.40 -10.60 8.02
C HIS A 148 -12.52 -10.37 6.51
N ALA A 149 -12.55 -11.46 5.74
CA ALA A 149 -12.76 -11.43 4.30
C ALA A 149 -14.24 -11.67 3.93
N CYS A 150 -14.90 -10.64 3.43
CA CYS A 150 -16.25 -10.68 2.88
C CYS A 150 -16.19 -11.00 1.38
N ILE A 151 -16.28 -12.28 1.02
CA ILE A 151 -16.15 -12.75 -0.37
C ILE A 151 -17.37 -13.54 -0.84
N GLY A 152 -17.73 -13.43 -2.12
CA GLY A 152 -18.81 -14.22 -2.72
C GLY A 152 -18.60 -15.73 -2.60
N GLY A 153 -19.67 -16.53 -2.74
CA GLY A 153 -19.58 -18.00 -2.73
C GLY A 153 -19.36 -18.65 -1.37
N THR A 154 -19.23 -17.87 -0.29
CA THR A 154 -19.26 -18.36 1.10
C THR A 154 -20.62 -18.13 1.75
N ASN A 155 -20.85 -18.76 2.90
CA ASN A 155 -22.09 -18.64 3.66
C ASN A 155 -22.24 -17.21 4.22
N VAL A 156 -23.24 -16.49 3.71
CA VAL A 156 -23.58 -15.13 4.13
C VAL A 156 -23.83 -15.03 5.64
N ARG A 157 -24.40 -16.06 6.27
CA ARG A 157 -24.66 -16.05 7.72
C ARG A 157 -23.38 -16.08 8.54
N GLU A 158 -22.32 -16.70 8.04
CA GLU A 158 -21.03 -16.71 8.72
C GLU A 158 -20.37 -15.34 8.68
N ASP A 159 -20.44 -14.65 7.54
CA ASP A 159 -19.99 -13.26 7.41
C ASP A 159 -20.73 -12.36 8.39
N ILE A 160 -22.07 -12.43 8.43
CA ILE A 160 -22.89 -11.65 9.36
C ILE A 160 -22.44 -11.91 10.80
N ARG A 161 -22.33 -13.17 11.21
CA ARG A 161 -21.91 -13.53 12.57
C ARG A 161 -20.51 -12.99 12.91
N LYS A 162 -19.56 -13.07 11.96
CA LYS A 162 -18.19 -12.56 12.17
C LYS A 162 -18.16 -11.04 12.31
N LEU A 163 -18.93 -10.33 11.49
CA LEU A 163 -19.06 -8.88 11.55
C LEU A 163 -19.76 -8.41 12.83
N GLU A 164 -20.78 -9.13 13.30
CA GLU A 164 -21.48 -8.86 14.57
C GLU A 164 -20.58 -9.05 15.80
N LEU A 165 -19.63 -9.98 15.76
CA LEU A 165 -18.63 -10.15 16.82
C LEU A 165 -17.63 -8.97 16.89
N GLY A 166 -17.55 -8.18 15.83
CA GLY A 166 -16.64 -7.04 15.68
C GLY A 166 -15.29 -7.43 15.11
N VAL A 167 -14.86 -6.70 14.09
CA VAL A 167 -13.54 -6.79 13.44
C VAL A 167 -13.02 -5.40 13.15
N HIS A 168 -11.70 -5.21 13.12
CA HIS A 168 -11.07 -3.90 12.90
C HIS A 168 -10.93 -3.57 11.41
N VAL A 169 -10.68 -4.60 10.60
CA VAL A 169 -10.47 -4.47 9.14
C VAL A 169 -11.38 -5.43 8.40
N VAL A 170 -12.05 -4.95 7.36
CA VAL A 170 -12.74 -5.79 6.39
C VAL A 170 -12.01 -5.72 5.06
N VAL A 171 -11.75 -6.87 4.47
CA VAL A 171 -11.37 -6.98 3.06
C VAL A 171 -12.48 -7.70 2.30
N GLY A 172 -12.75 -7.38 1.05
CA GLY A 172 -13.77 -8.13 0.32
C GLY A 172 -13.95 -7.76 -1.13
N THR A 173 -14.78 -8.54 -1.82
CA THR A 173 -15.19 -8.20 -3.18
C THR A 173 -16.33 -7.18 -3.14
N PRO A 174 -16.41 -6.23 -4.09
CA PRO A 174 -17.38 -5.13 -4.04
C PRO A 174 -18.82 -5.60 -3.82
N GLY A 175 -19.26 -6.64 -4.54
CA GLY A 175 -20.62 -7.17 -4.42
C GLY A 175 -20.97 -7.75 -3.05
N ARG A 176 -20.06 -8.50 -2.40
CA ARG A 176 -20.32 -9.08 -1.08
C ARG A 176 -20.25 -8.01 0.01
N VAL A 177 -19.30 -7.08 -0.07
CA VAL A 177 -19.20 -5.95 0.86
C VAL A 177 -20.47 -5.10 0.79
N TYR A 178 -20.94 -4.77 -0.41
CA TYR A 178 -22.18 -4.03 -0.61
C TYR A 178 -23.40 -4.74 0.01
N ASP A 179 -23.52 -6.06 -0.16
CA ASP A 179 -24.58 -6.85 0.46
C ASP A 179 -24.51 -6.78 2.00
N MET A 180 -23.30 -6.88 2.58
CA MET A 180 -23.12 -6.82 4.05
C MET A 180 -23.49 -5.45 4.62
N ILE A 181 -23.15 -4.37 3.93
CA ILE A 181 -23.54 -3.01 4.33
C ILE A 181 -25.06 -2.82 4.18
N SER A 182 -25.64 -3.28 3.06
CA SER A 182 -27.07 -3.14 2.78
C SER A 182 -27.94 -3.88 3.80
N ARG A 183 -27.44 -5.00 4.33
CA ARG A 183 -28.06 -5.76 5.42
C ARG A 183 -27.84 -5.15 6.81
N LYS A 184 -27.06 -4.06 6.92
CA LYS A 184 -26.59 -3.46 8.18
C LYS A 184 -25.73 -4.40 9.04
N ALA A 185 -25.18 -5.47 8.44
CA ALA A 185 -24.27 -6.39 9.12
C ALA A 185 -22.87 -5.79 9.22
N LEU A 186 -22.39 -5.15 8.15
CA LEU A 186 -21.21 -4.30 8.19
C LEU A 186 -21.62 -2.87 8.50
N ARG A 187 -21.32 -2.42 9.72
CA ARG A 187 -21.48 -1.02 10.13
C ARG A 187 -20.32 -0.19 9.60
N THR A 188 -20.63 0.96 9.00
CA THR A 188 -19.65 1.80 8.31
C THR A 188 -19.26 3.06 9.10
N ASP A 189 -19.92 3.33 10.22
CA ASP A 189 -19.81 4.58 11.00
C ASP A 189 -18.38 4.90 11.47
N HIS A 190 -17.58 3.86 11.70
CA HIS A 190 -16.21 3.95 12.19
C HIS A 190 -15.15 3.77 11.10
N ILE A 191 -15.56 3.52 9.85
CA ILE A 191 -14.60 3.39 8.75
C ILE A 191 -13.98 4.77 8.49
N ARG A 192 -12.66 4.83 8.57
CA ARG A 192 -11.86 6.04 8.31
C ARG A 192 -10.85 5.83 7.19
N ILE A 193 -10.58 4.59 6.82
CA ILE A 193 -9.64 4.23 5.75
C ILE A 193 -10.34 3.35 4.74
N PHE A 194 -10.27 3.74 3.48
CA PHE A 194 -10.85 3.01 2.36
C PHE A 194 -9.79 2.76 1.29
N VAL A 195 -9.58 1.51 0.91
CA VAL A 195 -8.55 1.09 -0.05
C VAL A 195 -9.20 0.37 -1.22
N LEU A 196 -8.74 0.70 -2.43
CA LEU A 196 -9.07 -0.02 -3.67
C LEU A 196 -7.79 -0.67 -4.20
N ASP A 197 -7.65 -1.99 -4.05
CA ASP A 197 -6.53 -2.73 -4.64
C ASP A 197 -6.92 -3.24 -6.03
N GLU A 198 -6.04 -3.05 -7.01
CA GLU A 198 -6.30 -3.36 -8.44
C GLU A 198 -7.58 -2.69 -8.97
N ALA A 199 -7.67 -1.37 -8.76
CA ALA A 199 -8.84 -0.56 -9.11
C ALA A 199 -9.16 -0.59 -10.62
N ASP A 200 -8.15 -0.59 -11.47
CA ASP A 200 -8.27 -0.76 -12.92
C ASP A 200 -8.93 -2.09 -13.29
N GLU A 201 -8.51 -3.18 -12.65
CA GLU A 201 -9.13 -4.49 -12.84
C GLU A 201 -10.59 -4.48 -12.37
N MET A 202 -10.89 -3.89 -11.20
CA MET A 202 -12.26 -3.79 -10.71
C MET A 202 -13.17 -3.01 -11.67
N LEU A 203 -12.68 -1.91 -12.23
CA LEU A 203 -13.43 -1.12 -13.22
C LEU A 203 -13.65 -1.92 -14.51
N SER A 204 -12.65 -2.67 -14.99
CA SER A 204 -12.77 -3.51 -16.19
C SER A 204 -13.81 -4.63 -16.04
N ARG A 205 -13.99 -5.15 -14.81
CA ARG A 205 -14.98 -6.17 -14.46
C ARG A 205 -16.40 -5.62 -14.26
N GLY A 206 -16.59 -4.30 -14.40
CA GLY A 206 -17.89 -3.65 -14.24
C GLY A 206 -18.30 -3.41 -12.80
N PHE A 207 -17.35 -3.39 -11.84
CA PHE A 207 -17.67 -3.10 -10.42
C PHE A 207 -17.82 -1.61 -10.09
N LYS A 208 -17.82 -0.74 -11.11
CA LYS A 208 -17.85 0.72 -10.94
C LYS A 208 -19.00 1.18 -10.04
N ASP A 209 -20.22 0.69 -10.30
CA ASP A 209 -21.41 1.12 -9.57
C ASP A 209 -21.37 0.61 -8.12
N GLN A 210 -20.95 -0.64 -7.90
CA GLN A 210 -20.82 -1.19 -6.55
C GLN A 210 -19.72 -0.48 -5.74
N ILE A 211 -18.60 -0.12 -6.35
CA ILE A 211 -17.56 0.68 -5.68
C ILE A 211 -18.13 2.03 -5.27
N TYR A 212 -18.84 2.70 -6.17
CA TYR A 212 -19.48 3.98 -5.89
C TYR A 212 -20.50 3.89 -4.75
N ASP A 213 -21.33 2.86 -4.74
CA ASP A 213 -22.32 2.61 -3.69
C ASP A 213 -21.68 2.36 -2.33
N VAL A 214 -20.62 1.54 -2.29
CA VAL A 214 -19.86 1.27 -1.07
C VAL A 214 -19.20 2.54 -0.55
N PHE A 215 -18.50 3.28 -1.42
CA PHE A 215 -17.83 4.54 -1.08
C PHE A 215 -18.81 5.56 -0.47
N THR A 216 -19.96 5.72 -1.13
CA THR A 216 -21.05 6.60 -0.69
C THR A 216 -21.56 6.23 0.71
N LYS A 217 -21.67 4.95 1.04
CA LYS A 217 -22.13 4.47 2.35
C LYS A 217 -21.06 4.52 3.45
N CYS A 218 -19.78 4.57 3.08
CA CYS A 218 -18.67 4.66 4.04
C CYS A 218 -18.33 6.11 4.41
N LEU A 219 -18.43 7.04 3.46
CA LEU A 219 -17.90 8.40 3.63
C LEU A 219 -18.97 9.49 3.70
N LEU A 220 -20.25 9.20 3.39
CA LEU A 220 -21.37 10.10 3.72
C LEU A 220 -21.82 9.91 5.17
N VAL A 221 -21.03 10.43 6.12
CA VAL A 221 -21.50 10.69 7.50
C VAL A 221 -21.75 12.19 7.73
N PHE A 222 -21.65 13.03 6.70
CA PHE A 222 -22.04 14.43 6.75
C PHE A 222 -22.90 14.84 5.54
N LYS A 223 -24.23 14.83 5.74
CA LYS A 223 -25.13 15.92 5.35
C LYS A 223 -26.22 16.03 6.41
#